data_AF-A0A7V5BRE6-F1
#
_entry.id   AF-A0A7V5BRE6-F1
#
_cell.length_a   1.000
_cell.length_b   1.000
_cell.length_c   1.000
_cell.angle_alpha   90.00
_cell.angle_beta   90.00
_cell.angle_gamma   90.00
#
_symmetry.space_group_name_H-M   'P 1'
#
loop_
_entity.id
_entity.type
_entity.pdbx_description
1 polymer ?
#
loop_
_entity_poly.entity_id
_entity_poly.type
_entity_poly.pdbx_seq_one_letter_code
_entity_poly.pdbx_strand_id
1 'polypeptide(L)'
;MKQHAEQIVWSLVLVLLLAFVLVQLLGLVLLWPLLPEDWAFLAGLLVFWLLANRLLFGYGQFIQTAERFLADVAIDVEGIRAKVHHPAEWLESLALGSLLTAWLHDLDKYRYTFYTAYLIVALFTMLTKFNLLGYNLVGNYLEGAFWGASVVGFLVLALDLTAHTYPADILAHAREVLTSTEQEIAVEPV
;
A
#
# COMPACT_ATOMS: atom_id res chain seq x y z
N MET A 1 -6.41 26.19 2.25
CA MET A 1 -4.99 26.35 2.66
C MET A 1 -4.40 25.10 3.34
N LYS A 2 -5.05 24.48 4.34
CA LYS A 2 -4.53 23.26 4.99
C LYS A 2 -4.35 22.07 4.02
N GLN A 3 -5.26 21.87 3.08
CA GLN A 3 -5.25 20.76 2.12
C GLN A 3 -4.07 20.79 1.15
N HIS A 4 -3.64 21.97 0.68
CA HIS A 4 -2.48 22.09 -0.21
C HIS A 4 -1.14 21.88 0.51
N ALA A 5 -1.04 22.28 1.79
CA ALA A 5 0.16 22.05 2.59
C ALA A 5 0.38 20.56 2.83
N GLU A 6 -0.70 19.82 3.08
CA GLU A 6 -0.67 18.37 3.27
C GLU A 6 -0.26 17.63 1.97
N GLN A 7 -0.83 18.01 0.82
CA GLN A 7 -0.41 17.48 -0.49
C GLN A 7 1.08 17.70 -0.78
N ILE A 8 1.63 18.87 -0.46
CA ILE A 8 3.04 19.18 -0.68
C ILE A 8 3.94 18.33 0.23
N VAL A 9 3.57 18.17 1.50
CA VAL A 9 4.31 17.31 2.45
C VAL A 9 4.30 15.86 1.97
N TRP A 10 3.14 15.35 1.53
CA TRP A 10 3.04 13.99 0.99
C TRP A 10 3.86 13.80 -0.29
N SER A 11 3.82 14.76 -1.20
CA SER A 11 4.63 14.73 -2.42
C SER A 11 6.13 14.72 -2.12
N LEU A 12 6.56 15.53 -1.14
CA LEU A 12 7.94 15.56 -0.68
C LEU A 12 8.37 14.21 -0.07
N VAL A 13 7.51 13.62 0.77
CA VAL A 13 7.76 12.29 1.35
C VAL A 13 7.90 11.24 0.25
N LEU A 14 7.01 11.24 -0.75
CA LEU A 14 7.08 10.33 -1.89
C LEU A 14 8.37 10.49 -2.71
N VAL A 15 8.80 11.73 -2.97
CA VAL A 15 10.06 12.00 -3.70
C VAL A 15 11.27 11.53 -2.91
N LEU A 16 11.33 11.81 -1.60
CA LEU A 16 12.42 11.35 -0.74
C LEU A 16 12.47 9.82 -0.66
N LEU A 17 11.29 9.19 -0.63
CA LEU A 17 11.14 7.74 -0.59
C LEU A 17 11.57 7.10 -1.91
N LEU A 18 11.19 7.67 -3.05
CA LEU A 18 11.66 7.23 -4.36
C LEU A 18 13.18 7.37 -4.49
N ALA A 19 13.75 8.49 -4.04
CA ALA A 19 15.20 8.70 -4.03
C ALA A 19 15.92 7.66 -3.17
N PHE A 20 15.37 7.33 -1.99
CA PHE A 20 15.91 6.28 -1.12
C PHE A 20 15.91 4.91 -1.82
N VAL A 21 14.80 4.52 -2.46
CA VAL A 21 14.70 3.26 -3.22
C VAL A 21 15.73 3.21 -4.35
N LEU A 22 15.89 4.30 -5.10
CA LEU A 22 16.85 4.40 -6.19
C LEU A 22 18.30 4.25 -5.69
N VAL A 23 18.66 4.86 -4.57
CA VAL A 23 19.99 4.72 -3.96
C VAL A 23 20.27 3.26 -3.58
N GLN A 24 19.28 2.56 -3.02
CA GLN A 24 19.43 1.15 -2.65
C GLN A 24 19.56 0.24 -3.90
N LEU A 25 18.79 0.52 -4.96
CA LEU A 25 18.90 -0.18 -6.24
C LEU A 25 20.23 0.09 -6.95
N LEU A 26 20.75 1.32 -6.89
CA LEU A 26 22.09 1.66 -7.39
C LEU A 26 23.18 0.94 -6.60
N GLY A 27 23.00 0.81 -5.28
CA GLY A 27 23.84 -0.02 -4.42
C GLY A 27 23.92 -1.46 -4.93
N LEU A 28 22.78 -2.07 -5.29
CA LEU A 28 22.72 -3.42 -5.85
C LEU A 28 23.51 -3.60 -7.16
N VAL A 29 23.50 -2.60 -8.06
CA VAL A 29 24.18 -2.65 -9.36
C VAL A 29 25.71 -2.57 -9.22
N LEU A 30 26.22 -2.01 -8.12
CA LEU A 30 27.64 -1.83 -7.85
C LEU A 30 28.32 -3.04 -7.16
N LEU A 31 27.58 -4.11 -6.86
CA LEU A 31 28.06 -5.28 -6.10
C LEU A 31 28.78 -6.31 -6.98
N TRP A 32 30.08 -6.11 -7.24
CA TRP A 32 30.94 -7.11 -7.89
C TRP A 32 31.97 -7.78 -6.94
N PRO A 33 31.83 -7.62 -5.61
CA PRO A 33 31.90 -8.81 -4.76
C PRO A 33 30.90 -8.72 -3.60
N LEU A 34 29.89 -9.61 -3.58
CA LEU A 34 28.86 -9.67 -2.53
C LEU A 34 29.50 -10.04 -1.18
N LEU A 35 29.57 -9.09 -0.26
CA LEU A 35 29.88 -9.34 1.15
C LEU A 35 28.70 -10.13 1.77
N PRO A 36 28.91 -10.85 2.88
CA PRO A 36 27.84 -11.59 3.56
C PRO A 36 26.64 -10.72 3.97
N GLU A 37 26.86 -9.41 4.17
CA GLU A 37 25.86 -8.39 4.48
C GLU A 37 24.94 -8.10 3.28
N ASP A 38 25.49 -8.11 2.07
CA ASP A 38 24.74 -7.86 0.83
C ASP A 38 23.79 -9.02 0.50
N TRP A 39 24.19 -10.25 0.84
CA TRP A 39 23.30 -11.41 0.77
C TRP A 39 22.16 -11.32 1.76
N ALA A 40 22.41 -10.79 2.97
CA ALA A 40 21.36 -10.55 3.94
C ALA A 40 20.40 -9.45 3.47
N PHE A 41 20.92 -8.40 2.83
CA PHE A 41 20.10 -7.40 2.14
C PHE A 41 19.19 -8.02 1.07
N LEU A 42 19.75 -8.82 0.17
CA LEU A 42 18.97 -9.50 -0.87
C LEU A 42 17.91 -10.43 -0.26
N ALA A 43 18.25 -11.17 0.80
CA ALA A 43 17.31 -12.03 1.49
C ALA A 43 16.16 -11.23 2.12
N GLY A 44 16.47 -10.13 2.81
CA GLY A 44 15.47 -9.22 3.37
C GLY A 44 14.55 -8.64 2.30
N LEU A 45 15.13 -8.17 1.20
CA LEU A 45 14.39 -7.64 0.06
C LEU A 45 13.45 -8.69 -0.56
N LEU A 46 13.94 -9.89 -0.86
CA LEU A 46 13.14 -10.94 -1.50
C LEU A 46 12.02 -11.47 -0.59
N VAL A 47 12.32 -11.70 0.69
CA VAL A 47 11.32 -12.18 1.66
C VAL A 47 10.21 -11.15 1.84
N PHE A 48 10.56 -9.88 2.01
CA PHE A 48 9.56 -8.82 2.14
C PHE A 48 8.83 -8.55 0.83
N TRP A 49 9.48 -8.70 -0.32
CA TRP A 49 8.81 -8.61 -1.62
C TRP A 49 7.71 -9.68 -1.76
N LEU A 50 8.02 -10.93 -1.41
CA LEU A 50 7.04 -12.02 -1.40
C LEU A 50 5.88 -11.74 -0.43
N LEU A 51 6.18 -11.22 0.75
CA LEU A 51 5.17 -10.86 1.75
C LEU A 51 4.30 -9.69 1.30
N ALA A 52 4.91 -8.70 0.64
CA ALA A 52 4.26 -7.50 0.14
C ALA A 52 3.49 -7.72 -1.17
N ASN A 53 3.72 -8.83 -1.87
CA ASN A 53 3.22 -9.05 -3.23
C ASN A 53 1.72 -8.73 -3.36
N ARG A 54 0.91 -9.23 -2.42
CA ARG A 54 -0.54 -9.00 -2.42
C ARG A 54 -0.92 -7.56 -2.11
N LEU A 55 -0.13 -6.83 -1.32
CA LEU A 55 -0.33 -5.41 -1.04
C LEU A 55 0.08 -4.53 -2.22
N LEU A 56 1.25 -4.77 -2.81
CA LEU A 56 1.74 -3.99 -3.95
C LEU A 56 0.75 -4.05 -5.12
N PHE A 57 0.32 -5.26 -5.50
CA PHE A 57 -0.67 -5.44 -6.56
C PHE A 57 -2.08 -5.04 -6.10
N GLY A 58 -2.46 -5.32 -4.86
CA GLY A 58 -3.76 -4.97 -4.31
C GLY A 58 -4.01 -3.46 -4.31
N TYR A 59 -3.11 -2.69 -3.71
CA TYR A 59 -3.21 -1.23 -3.70
C TYR A 59 -3.05 -0.63 -5.10
N GLY A 60 -2.10 -1.13 -5.90
CA GLY A 60 -1.91 -0.63 -7.27
C GLY A 60 -3.16 -0.80 -8.14
N GLN A 61 -3.82 -1.96 -8.06
CA GLN A 61 -5.08 -2.19 -8.76
C GLN A 61 -6.22 -1.35 -8.15
N PHE A 62 -6.28 -1.22 -6.83
CA PHE A 62 -7.31 -0.42 -6.16
C PHE A 62 -7.26 1.04 -6.62
N ILE A 63 -6.07 1.66 -6.62
CA ILE A 63 -5.86 3.04 -7.05
C ILE A 63 -6.35 3.23 -8.49
N GLN A 64 -5.94 2.35 -9.42
CA GLN A 64 -6.38 2.43 -10.82
C GLN A 64 -7.90 2.30 -10.98
N THR A 65 -8.53 1.40 -10.22
CA THR A 65 -9.99 1.23 -10.27
C THR A 65 -10.71 2.42 -9.63
N ALA A 66 -10.19 2.98 -8.53
CA ALA A 66 -10.72 4.17 -7.88
C ALA A 66 -10.65 5.39 -8.81
N GLU A 67 -9.53 5.60 -9.50
CA GLU A 67 -9.38 6.67 -10.48
C GLU A 67 -10.38 6.53 -11.63
N ARG A 68 -10.58 5.30 -12.15
CA ARG A 68 -11.61 5.04 -13.16
C ARG A 68 -13.02 5.32 -12.67
N PHE A 69 -13.30 5.03 -11.39
CA PHE A 69 -14.62 5.28 -10.78
C PHE A 69 -14.90 6.78 -10.70
N LEU A 70 -13.92 7.55 -10.25
CA LEU A 70 -14.02 9.01 -10.16
C LEU A 70 -14.06 9.69 -11.53
N ALA A 71 -13.56 9.03 -12.58
CA ALA A 71 -13.62 9.51 -13.96
C ALA A 71 -14.85 9.04 -14.74
N ASP A 72 -15.82 8.41 -14.07
CA ASP A 72 -17.04 7.82 -14.67
C ASP A 72 -16.75 6.84 -15.83
N VAL A 73 -15.60 6.17 -15.77
CA VAL A 73 -15.21 5.15 -16.73
C VAL A 73 -15.80 3.80 -16.32
N ALA A 74 -16.24 3.00 -17.29
CA ALA A 74 -16.80 1.67 -17.04
C ALA A 74 -15.85 0.79 -16.20
N ILE A 75 -16.42 0.17 -15.18
CA ILE A 75 -15.70 -0.68 -14.21
C ILE A 75 -16.28 -2.09 -14.23
N ASP A 76 -15.38 -3.07 -14.17
CA ASP A 76 -15.74 -4.47 -13.96
C ASP A 76 -16.12 -4.70 -12.49
N VAL A 77 -17.42 -4.58 -12.20
CA VAL A 77 -17.99 -4.76 -10.85
C VAL A 77 -17.80 -6.19 -10.36
N GLU A 78 -17.94 -7.18 -11.24
CA GLU A 78 -17.81 -8.60 -10.88
C GLU A 78 -16.35 -8.93 -10.52
N GLY A 79 -15.40 -8.36 -11.28
CA GLY A 79 -13.99 -8.41 -10.97
C GLY A 79 -13.60 -7.76 -9.63
N ILE A 80 -14.36 -6.75 -9.15
CA ILE A 80 -14.17 -6.19 -7.80
C ILE A 80 -14.77 -7.11 -6.73
N ARG A 81 -15.97 -7.64 -6.95
CA ARG A 81 -16.63 -8.57 -6.01
C ARG A 81 -15.76 -9.78 -5.71
N ALA A 82 -15.10 -10.34 -6.72
CA ALA A 82 -14.17 -11.46 -6.56
C ALA A 82 -12.95 -11.15 -5.67
N LYS A 83 -12.63 -9.88 -5.43
CA LYS A 83 -11.50 -9.45 -4.59
C LYS A 83 -11.87 -9.25 -3.12
N VAL A 84 -13.17 -9.18 -2.81
CA VAL A 84 -13.68 -8.96 -1.44
C VAL A 84 -14.06 -10.30 -0.82
N HIS A 85 -13.46 -10.66 0.33
CA HIS A 85 -13.73 -11.95 0.99
C HIS A 85 -14.95 -11.84 1.92
N HIS A 86 -16.13 -11.61 1.34
CA HIS A 86 -17.40 -11.54 2.07
C HIS A 86 -18.50 -12.36 1.36
N PRO A 87 -19.61 -12.72 2.05
CA PRO A 87 -20.72 -13.45 1.44
C PRO A 87 -21.30 -12.71 0.22
N ALA A 88 -21.61 -13.45 -0.85
CA ALA A 88 -22.11 -12.88 -2.10
C ALA A 88 -23.37 -12.03 -1.90
N GLU A 89 -24.31 -12.49 -1.07
CA GLU A 89 -25.54 -11.78 -0.73
C GLU A 89 -25.28 -10.40 -0.10
N TRP A 90 -24.22 -10.28 0.71
CA TRP A 90 -23.82 -9.00 1.29
C TRP A 90 -23.20 -8.08 0.24
N LEU A 91 -22.34 -8.62 -0.63
CA LEU A 91 -21.71 -7.86 -1.72
C LEU A 91 -22.70 -7.37 -2.78
N GLU A 92 -23.77 -8.12 -3.02
CA GLU A 92 -24.85 -7.74 -3.95
C GLU A 92 -25.65 -6.53 -3.46
N SER A 93 -25.76 -6.37 -2.14
CA SER A 93 -26.47 -5.25 -1.53
C SER A 93 -25.69 -3.93 -1.53
N LEU A 94 -24.40 -3.96 -1.86
CA LEU A 94 -23.53 -2.79 -1.79
C LEU A 94 -23.49 -2.00 -3.10
N ALA A 95 -23.62 -0.69 -2.98
CA ALA A 95 -23.27 0.24 -4.04
C ALA A 95 -21.76 0.13 -4.38
N LEU A 96 -21.40 0.44 -5.63
CA LEU A 96 -20.02 0.31 -6.13
C LEU A 96 -18.99 1.08 -5.28
N GLY A 97 -19.35 2.27 -4.78
CA GLY A 97 -18.48 3.03 -3.87
C GLY A 97 -18.21 2.31 -2.55
N SER A 98 -19.23 1.68 -1.97
CA SER A 98 -19.09 0.86 -0.75
C SER A 98 -18.36 -0.47 -1.02
N LEU A 99 -18.48 -1.02 -2.23
CA LEU A 99 -17.76 -2.21 -2.65
C LEU A 99 -16.24 -1.92 -2.77
N LEU A 100 -15.87 -0.76 -3.29
CA LEU A 100 -14.47 -0.30 -3.35
C LEU A 100 -13.88 -0.12 -1.94
N THR A 101 -14.61 0.51 -1.03
CA THR A 101 -14.12 0.67 0.35
C THR A 101 -14.00 -0.68 1.08
N ALA A 102 -14.93 -1.61 0.84
CA ALA A 102 -14.84 -2.98 1.35
C ALA A 102 -13.62 -3.74 0.81
N TRP A 103 -13.28 -3.55 -0.47
CA TRP A 103 -12.05 -4.12 -1.05
C TRP A 103 -10.79 -3.57 -0.39
N LEU A 104 -10.72 -2.24 -0.18
CA LEU A 104 -9.59 -1.64 0.54
C LEU A 104 -9.47 -2.22 1.96
N HIS A 105 -10.60 -2.41 2.65
CA HIS A 105 -10.60 -3.01 3.98
C HIS A 105 -10.15 -4.47 3.98
N ASP A 106 -10.45 -5.25 2.95
CA ASP A 106 -9.96 -6.62 2.83
C ASP A 106 -8.43 -6.71 2.74
N LEU A 107 -7.77 -5.65 2.26
CA LEU A 107 -6.30 -5.55 2.22
C LEU A 107 -5.69 -5.34 3.62
N ASP A 108 -6.46 -4.88 4.62
CA ASP A 108 -5.95 -4.57 5.96
C ASP A 108 -5.30 -5.77 6.64
N LYS A 109 -5.85 -6.98 6.47
CA LYS A 109 -5.27 -8.21 7.05
C LYS A 109 -3.83 -8.45 6.56
N TYR A 110 -3.56 -8.16 5.29
CA TYR A 110 -2.23 -8.28 4.71
C TYR A 110 -1.35 -7.12 5.17
N ARG A 111 -1.91 -5.92 5.29
CA ARG A 111 -1.21 -4.72 5.76
C ARG A 111 -0.66 -4.92 7.17
N TYR A 112 -1.51 -5.35 8.10
CA TYR A 112 -1.09 -5.60 9.48
C TYR A 112 -0.07 -6.72 9.57
N THR A 113 -0.24 -7.81 8.80
CA THR A 113 0.74 -8.90 8.75
C THR A 113 2.10 -8.40 8.27
N PHE A 114 2.11 -7.63 7.18
CA PHE A 114 3.33 -7.08 6.58
C PHE A 114 4.06 -6.12 7.54
N TYR A 115 3.36 -5.12 8.08
CA TYR A 115 3.98 -4.16 9.00
C TYR A 115 4.38 -4.78 10.34
N THR A 116 3.68 -5.81 10.81
CA THR A 116 4.10 -6.56 12.00
C THR A 116 5.42 -7.30 11.75
N ALA A 117 5.54 -8.01 10.62
CA ALA A 117 6.79 -8.64 10.23
C ALA A 117 7.92 -7.62 10.07
N TYR A 118 7.64 -6.48 9.44
CA TYR A 118 8.59 -5.38 9.29
C TYR A 118 9.05 -4.82 10.64
N LEU A 119 8.11 -4.57 11.55
CA LEU A 119 8.39 -4.08 12.90
C LEU A 119 9.27 -5.06 13.68
N ILE A 120 9.01 -6.36 13.58
CA ILE A 120 9.84 -7.39 14.21
C ILE A 120 11.29 -7.29 13.73
N VAL A 121 11.52 -7.23 12.41
CA VAL A 121 12.87 -7.09 11.84
C VAL A 121 13.55 -5.79 12.30
N ALA A 122 12.81 -4.68 12.32
CA ALA A 122 13.30 -3.40 12.80
C ALA A 122 13.71 -3.46 14.29
N LEU A 123 12.88 -4.08 15.14
CA LEU A 123 13.16 -4.24 16.57
C LEU A 123 14.40 -5.11 16.81
N PHE A 124 14.51 -6.26 16.13
CA PHE A 124 15.69 -7.12 16.25
C PHE A 124 16.97 -6.41 15.78
N THR A 125 16.87 -5.60 14.74
CA THR A 125 18.00 -4.79 14.25
C THR A 125 18.42 -3.76 15.28
N MET A 126 17.47 -3.04 15.90
CA MET A 126 17.78 -2.09 16.97
C MET A 126 18.40 -2.80 18.19
N LEU A 127 17.81 -3.90 18.66
CA LEU A 127 18.31 -4.64 19.82
C LEU A 127 19.75 -5.13 19.62
N THR A 128 20.09 -5.58 18.41
CA THR A 128 21.46 -5.99 18.09
C THR A 128 22.42 -4.81 17.97
N LYS A 129 22.01 -3.71 17.31
CA LYS A 129 22.87 -2.51 17.17
C LYS A 129 23.13 -1.79 18.49
N PHE A 130 22.19 -1.79 19.43
CA PHE A 130 22.41 -1.27 20.79
C PHE A 130 23.12 -2.26 21.72
N ASN A 131 23.58 -3.40 21.20
CA ASN A 131 24.25 -4.47 21.95
C ASN A 131 23.45 -4.95 23.17
N LEU A 132 22.11 -4.86 23.11
CA LEU A 132 21.22 -5.27 24.20
C LEU A 132 21.12 -6.80 24.30
N LEU A 133 21.59 -7.52 23.29
CA LEU A 133 21.57 -8.98 23.21
C LEU A 133 22.94 -9.63 23.50
N GLY A 134 24.00 -8.86 23.75
CA GLY A 134 25.31 -9.38 24.17
C GLY A 134 26.13 -10.12 23.10
N TYR A 135 25.68 -10.13 21.83
CA TYR A 135 26.36 -10.81 20.72
C TYR A 135 26.51 -9.87 19.51
N ASN A 136 27.75 -9.41 19.26
CA ASN A 136 28.08 -8.49 18.17
C ASN A 136 28.08 -9.14 16.76
N LEU A 137 28.01 -10.46 16.64
CA LEU A 137 28.25 -11.16 15.36
C LEU A 137 27.07 -11.15 14.38
N VAL A 138 25.83 -10.94 14.87
CA VAL A 138 24.61 -11.04 14.05
C VAL A 138 24.10 -9.66 13.58
N GLY A 139 24.63 -8.58 14.17
CA GLY A 139 24.11 -7.22 13.96
C GLY A 139 24.19 -6.71 12.52
N ASN A 140 25.25 -7.05 11.78
CA ASN A 140 25.41 -6.59 10.41
C ASN A 140 24.52 -7.35 9.41
N TYR A 141 24.26 -8.64 9.66
CA TYR A 141 23.33 -9.42 8.85
C TYR A 141 21.88 -8.96 9.03
N LEU A 142 21.47 -8.69 10.28
CA LEU A 142 20.14 -8.16 10.56
C LEU A 142 19.96 -6.75 9.99
N GLU A 143 21.01 -5.93 10.05
CA GLU A 143 21.00 -4.62 9.40
C GLU A 143 20.83 -4.73 7.88
N GLY A 144 21.60 -5.60 7.21
CA GLY A 144 21.42 -5.85 5.78
C GLY A 144 19.98 -6.25 5.45
N ALA A 145 19.46 -7.27 6.15
CA ALA A 145 18.10 -7.74 5.97
C ALA A 145 17.04 -6.65 6.25
N PHE A 146 17.26 -5.81 7.26
CA PHE A 146 16.41 -4.66 7.55
C PHE A 146 16.40 -3.68 6.39
N TRP A 147 17.56 -3.28 5.87
CA TRP A 147 17.62 -2.34 4.74
C TRP A 147 16.95 -2.90 3.47
N GLY A 148 17.12 -4.20 3.20
CA GLY A 148 16.41 -4.87 2.10
C GLY A 148 14.89 -4.86 2.31
N ALA A 149 14.44 -5.16 3.52
CA ALA A 149 13.03 -5.10 3.90
C ALA A 149 12.47 -3.66 3.81
N SER A 150 13.26 -2.65 4.17
CA SER A 150 12.86 -1.24 4.14
C SER A 150 12.54 -0.76 2.73
N VAL A 151 13.28 -1.19 1.71
CA VAL A 151 12.97 -0.85 0.30
C VAL A 151 11.53 -1.23 -0.03
N VAL A 152 11.14 -2.47 0.31
CA VAL A 152 9.77 -2.95 0.07
C VAL A 152 8.78 -2.27 0.99
N GLY A 153 9.13 -2.09 2.27
CA GLY A 153 8.30 -1.41 3.26
C GLY A 153 7.91 -0.01 2.83
N PHE A 154 8.84 0.73 2.26
CA PHE A 154 8.60 2.06 1.71
C PHE A 154 7.68 2.05 0.49
N LEU A 155 7.85 1.10 -0.44
CA LEU A 155 6.95 0.95 -1.58
C LEU A 155 5.51 0.63 -1.15
N VAL A 156 5.36 -0.30 -0.20
CA VAL A 156 4.06 -0.64 0.38
C VAL A 156 3.45 0.58 1.07
N LEU A 157 4.24 1.31 1.86
CA LEU A 157 3.78 2.53 2.54
C LEU A 157 3.30 3.60 1.56
N ALA A 158 4.05 3.86 0.50
CA ALA A 158 3.66 4.84 -0.51
C ALA A 158 2.31 4.49 -1.17
N LEU A 159 2.11 3.22 -1.51
CA LEU A 159 0.86 2.73 -2.09
C LEU A 159 -0.30 2.73 -1.09
N ASP A 160 -0.05 2.31 0.15
CA ASP A 160 -1.03 2.30 1.23
C ASP A 160 -1.56 3.72 1.50
N LEU A 161 -0.66 4.69 1.62
CA LEU A 161 -1.00 6.10 1.79
C LEU A 161 -1.82 6.63 0.62
N THR A 162 -1.41 6.34 -0.60
CA THR A 162 -2.12 6.78 -1.81
C THR A 162 -3.49 6.12 -1.92
N ALA A 163 -3.61 4.84 -1.60
CA ALA A 163 -4.89 4.14 -1.63
C ALA A 163 -5.88 4.72 -0.60
N HIS A 164 -5.40 5.12 0.58
CA HIS A 164 -6.26 5.64 1.65
C HIS A 164 -6.72 7.10 1.47
N THR A 165 -6.27 7.81 0.42
CA THR A 165 -6.84 9.13 0.09
C THR A 165 -8.18 9.02 -0.67
N TYR A 166 -8.36 7.96 -1.46
CA TYR A 166 -9.53 7.77 -2.33
C TYR A 166 -10.89 7.52 -1.65
N PRO A 167 -11.01 6.87 -0.47
CA PRO A 167 -12.32 6.54 0.11
C PRO A 167 -13.24 7.73 0.33
N ALA A 168 -12.70 8.88 0.73
CA ALA A 168 -13.49 10.09 0.93
C ALA A 168 -14.08 10.60 -0.40
N ASP A 169 -13.25 10.63 -1.45
CA ASP A 169 -13.64 11.08 -2.78
C ASP A 169 -14.63 10.11 -3.43
N ILE A 170 -14.43 8.80 -3.28
CA ILE A 170 -15.34 7.75 -3.76
C ILE A 170 -16.74 7.91 -3.15
N LEU A 171 -16.82 8.13 -1.84
CA LEU A 171 -18.11 8.27 -1.15
C LEU A 171 -18.80 9.59 -1.49
N ALA A 172 -18.04 10.67 -1.68
CA ALA A 172 -18.58 11.95 -2.13
C ALA A 172 -19.16 11.83 -3.56
N HIS A 173 -18.39 11.26 -4.48
CA HIS A 173 -18.81 11.03 -5.87
C HIS A 173 -20.05 10.14 -5.95
N ALA A 174 -20.05 9.02 -5.21
CA ALA A 174 -21.21 8.12 -5.16
C ALA A 174 -22.47 8.82 -4.64
N ARG A 175 -22.34 9.75 -3.69
CA ARG A 175 -23.47 10.54 -3.17
C ARG A 175 -23.99 11.54 -4.20
N GLU A 176 -23.10 12.22 -4.91
CA GLU A 176 -23.47 13.18 -5.96
C GLU A 176 -24.25 12.49 -7.09
N VAL A 177 -23.76 11.33 -7.56
CA VAL A 177 -24.44 10.52 -8.59
C VAL A 177 -25.85 10.11 -8.14
N LEU A 178 -26.02 9.68 -6.88
CA LEU A 178 -27.33 9.34 -6.34
C LEU A 178 -28.28 10.54 -6.30
N THR A 179 -27.80 11.71 -5.84
CA THR A 179 -28.63 12.92 -5.78
C THR A 179 -29.02 13.46 -7.16
N SER A 180 -28.13 13.33 -8.15
CA SER A 180 -28.43 13.75 -9.54
C SER A 180 -29.48 12.84 -10.19
N THR A 181 -29.40 11.53 -9.94
CA THR A 181 -30.39 10.55 -10.42
C THR A 181 -31.77 10.77 -9.79
N GLU A 182 -31.85 11.07 -8.48
CA GLU A 182 -33.13 11.37 -7.82
C GLU A 182 -33.78 12.67 -8.34
N GLN A 183 -32.98 13.68 -8.69
CA GLN A 183 -33.50 14.93 -9.27
C GLN A 183 -34.01 14.74 -10.71
N GLU A 184 -33.38 13.88 -11.51
CA GLU A 184 -33.83 13.57 -12.87
C GLU A 184 -35.17 12.81 -12.86
N ILE A 185 -35.33 11.84 -11.95
CA ILE A 185 -36.58 11.08 -11.78
C ILE A 185 -37.72 11.96 -11.25
N ALA A 186 -37.42 12.96 -10.41
CA ALA A 186 -38.44 13.88 -9.89
C ALA A 186 -38.95 14.90 -10.92
N VAL A 187 -38.27 15.04 -12.07
CA VAL A 187 -38.60 16.02 -13.13
C VAL A 187 -39.39 15.40 -14.30
N GLU A 188 -39.51 14.07 -14.39
CA GLU A 188 -40.47 13.40 -15.28
C GLU A 188 -41.76 12.95 -14.54
N PRO A 189 -42.76 13.83 -14.39
CA PRO A 189 -44.15 13.43 -14.34
C PRO A 189 -44.80 13.73 -15.70
N VAL A 190 -45.07 12.68 -16.49
CA VAL A 190 -46.05 12.72 -17.59
C VAL A 190 -47.07 11.62 -17.40
#